data_AF-A0AB36SDQ3-F1
#
_entry.id   AF-A0AB36SDQ3-F1
#
_cell.length_a   1.000
_cell.length_b   1.000
_cell.length_c   1.000
_cell.angle_alpha   90.00
_cell.angle_beta   90.00
_cell.angle_gamma   90.00
#
_symmetry.space_group_name_H-M   'P 1'
#
loop_
_entity.id
_entity.type
_entity.pdbx_description
1 polymer ?
#
loop_
_entity_poly.entity_id
_entity_poly.type
_entity_poly.pdbx_seq_one_letter_code
_entity_poly.pdbx_strand_id
1 'polypeptide(L)'
;MKKFGQLLLTALILTSGLLFSTSDAFAMGSKGDAKLKLSTNADVYSNNTPIVVSGWTSGGAVSIELIAKDGKVVGRKDVDYENMKNGNFTVSFPTKGLKGLYDVRLNGAWGKEDYHRVLTNYLKVNQ
;
A
#
# COMPACT_ATOMS: atom_id res chain seq x y z
N MET A 1 9.10 -44.65 -20.90
CA MET A 1 9.90 -44.22 -19.73
C MET A 1 9.07 -43.27 -18.88
N LYS A 2 8.80 -43.66 -17.63
CA LYS A 2 8.01 -42.90 -16.64
C LYS A 2 8.81 -41.67 -16.19
N LYS A 3 8.29 -40.47 -16.41
CA LYS A 3 8.65 -39.26 -15.64
C LYS A 3 7.38 -38.46 -15.34
N PHE A 4 6.48 -39.10 -14.59
CA PHE A 4 5.20 -38.56 -14.11
C PHE A 4 5.24 -38.26 -12.59
N GLY A 5 6.43 -38.05 -12.00
CA GLY A 5 6.60 -38.23 -10.55
C GLY A 5 7.33 -37.14 -9.77
N GLN A 6 7.61 -35.95 -10.32
CA GLN A 6 8.44 -34.96 -9.60
C GLN A 6 8.03 -33.48 -9.70
N LEU A 7 6.84 -33.15 -10.20
CA LEU A 7 6.30 -31.78 -10.17
C LEU A 7 5.16 -31.61 -9.15
N LEU A 8 5.23 -32.34 -8.02
CA LEU A 8 4.23 -32.33 -6.96
C LEU A 8 4.69 -31.63 -5.66
N LEU A 9 5.83 -30.92 -5.66
CA LEU A 9 6.41 -30.38 -4.41
C LEU A 9 6.82 -28.90 -4.43
N THR A 10 6.30 -28.10 -5.36
CA THR A 10 6.45 -26.62 -5.34
C THR A 10 5.12 -25.86 -5.34
N ALA A 11 3.98 -26.55 -5.34
CA ALA A 11 2.65 -25.95 -5.25
C ALA A 11 2.16 -25.73 -3.80
N LEU A 12 3.05 -25.83 -2.80
CA LEU A 12 2.69 -25.78 -1.37
C LEU A 12 3.25 -24.55 -0.63
N ILE A 13 3.26 -23.38 -1.27
CA ILE A 13 3.44 -22.08 -0.58
C ILE A 13 2.45 -21.04 -1.14
N LEU A 14 1.17 -21.41 -1.24
CA LEU A 14 0.08 -20.48 -1.55
C LEU A 14 -1.16 -20.68 -0.65
N THR A 15 -1.04 -21.44 0.43
CA THR A 15 -2.16 -21.76 1.34
C THR A 15 -2.14 -21.00 2.66
N SER A 16 -1.39 -19.90 2.76
CA SER A 16 -1.49 -18.98 3.90
C SER A 16 -2.65 -17.97 3.76
N GLY A 17 -3.46 -18.06 2.70
CA GLY A 17 -4.72 -17.32 2.55
C GLY A 17 -5.86 -17.90 3.40
N LEU A 18 -5.56 -18.34 4.62
CA LEU A 18 -6.52 -18.79 5.62
C LEU A 18 -7.50 -17.64 5.93
N LEU A 19 -8.67 -17.75 5.30
CA LEU A 19 -10.00 -17.53 5.87
C LEU A 19 -10.20 -16.24 6.69
N PHE A 20 -10.64 -15.18 6.01
CA PHE A 20 -11.68 -14.29 6.57
C PHE A 20 -12.71 -13.96 5.48
N SER A 21 -13.90 -14.50 5.69
CA SER A 21 -15.14 -14.17 5.02
C SER A 21 -15.56 -12.73 5.35
N THR A 22 -15.29 -11.76 4.46
CA THR A 22 -16.14 -10.59 4.15
C THR A 22 -15.63 -9.95 2.85
N SER A 23 -16.44 -9.95 1.78
CA SER A 23 -16.29 -9.15 0.54
C SER A 23 -14.88 -8.66 0.15
N ASP A 24 -14.22 -9.37 -0.76
CA ASP A 24 -13.27 -8.84 -1.75
C ASP A 24 -12.41 -7.64 -1.31
N ALA A 25 -11.49 -7.85 -0.36
CA ALA A 25 -10.45 -6.87 -0.06
C ALA A 25 -9.43 -6.85 -1.21
N PHE A 26 -9.61 -5.95 -2.18
CA PHE A 26 -8.68 -5.78 -3.29
C PHE A 26 -7.62 -4.74 -2.94
N ALA A 27 -6.40 -4.94 -3.45
CA ALA A 27 -5.36 -3.91 -3.39
C ALA A 27 -5.87 -2.63 -4.08
N MET A 28 -5.88 -1.49 -3.37
CA MET A 28 -6.34 -0.23 -3.93
C MET A 28 -5.24 0.37 -4.80
N GLY A 29 -5.59 0.71 -6.04
CA GLY A 29 -4.72 1.46 -6.95
C GLY A 29 -4.69 2.94 -6.64
N SER A 30 -4.00 3.70 -7.49
CA SER A 30 -3.84 5.14 -7.34
C SER A 30 -3.89 5.89 -8.67
N LYS A 31 -4.10 7.20 -8.57
CA LYS A 31 -4.08 8.16 -9.68
C LYS A 31 -3.24 9.38 -9.31
N GLY A 32 -2.65 10.03 -10.30
CA GLY A 32 -1.77 11.17 -10.13
C GLY A 32 -0.54 11.05 -11.02
N ASP A 33 0.55 11.68 -10.60
CA ASP A 33 1.77 11.77 -11.40
C ASP A 33 2.33 10.40 -11.81
N ALA A 34 2.89 10.30 -13.02
CA ALA A 34 3.48 9.08 -13.56
C ALA A 34 4.87 8.75 -12.96
N LYS A 35 5.54 9.73 -12.36
CA LYS A 35 6.80 9.57 -11.63
C LYS A 35 6.61 8.88 -10.27
N LEU A 36 5.35 8.66 -9.87
CA LEU A 36 4.97 7.98 -8.65
C LEU A 36 4.10 6.75 -8.98
N LYS A 37 4.22 5.70 -8.19
CA LYS A 37 3.24 4.61 -8.11
C LYS A 37 2.90 4.37 -6.65
N LEU A 38 1.65 4.02 -6.39
CA LEU A 38 1.11 3.82 -5.05
C LEU A 38 0.05 2.73 -5.13
N SER A 39 0.10 1.78 -4.20
CA SER A 39 -1.00 0.87 -3.93
C SER A 39 -1.03 0.49 -2.46
N THR A 40 -2.16 -0.03 -2.01
CA THR A 40 -2.31 -0.61 -0.68
C THR A 40 -2.57 -2.11 -0.77
N ASN A 41 -2.33 -2.83 0.31
CA ASN A 41 -2.59 -4.28 0.36
C ASN A 41 -4.09 -4.65 0.37
N ALA A 42 -4.97 -3.71 0.71
CA ALA A 42 -6.42 -3.88 0.73
C ALA A 42 -7.11 -2.51 0.60
N ASP A 43 -8.42 -2.51 0.42
CA ASP A 43 -9.28 -1.32 0.41
C ASP A 43 -10.20 -1.24 1.65
N VAL A 44 -10.37 -2.37 2.34
CA VAL A 44 -11.10 -2.49 3.61
C VAL A 44 -10.23 -3.14 4.68
N TYR A 45 -10.20 -2.55 5.87
CA TYR A 45 -9.34 -2.95 6.98
C TYR A 45 -10.14 -3.17 8.27
N SER A 46 -9.65 -4.11 9.08
CA SER A 46 -10.04 -4.23 10.49
C SER A 46 -9.12 -3.37 11.37
N ASN A 47 -9.55 -3.08 12.61
CA ASN A 47 -8.79 -2.31 13.61
C ASN A 47 -7.42 -2.92 14.01
N ASN A 48 -7.12 -4.15 13.59
CA ASN A 48 -5.84 -4.82 13.87
C ASN A 48 -5.05 -5.21 12.62
N THR A 49 -5.55 -4.87 11.43
CA THR A 49 -4.84 -5.13 10.16
C THR A 49 -4.12 -3.87 9.72
N PRO A 50 -2.78 -3.83 9.64
CA PRO A 50 -2.09 -2.63 9.20
C PRO A 50 -2.37 -2.29 7.73
N ILE A 51 -2.42 -0.99 7.43
CA ILE A 51 -2.43 -0.49 6.06
C ILE A 51 -0.99 -0.55 5.56
N VAL A 52 -0.70 -1.53 4.71
CA VAL A 52 0.60 -1.66 4.05
C VAL A 52 0.53 -0.91 2.73
N VAL A 53 1.39 0.09 2.60
CA VAL A 53 1.49 0.94 1.43
C VAL A 53 2.74 0.55 0.65
N SER A 54 2.55 0.13 -0.58
CA SER A 54 3.63 -0.13 -1.53
C SER A 54 3.71 1.03 -2.51
N GLY A 55 4.92 1.54 -2.71
CA GLY A 55 5.12 2.64 -3.62
C GLY A 55 6.40 2.53 -4.43
N TRP A 56 6.46 3.35 -5.45
CA TRP A 56 7.64 3.54 -6.27
C TRP A 56 7.75 4.99 -6.69
N THR A 57 8.98 5.49 -6.81
CA THR A 57 9.29 6.81 -7.33
C THR A 57 10.42 6.73 -8.34
N SER A 58 10.35 7.51 -9.41
CA SER A 58 11.50 7.80 -10.28
C SER A 58 12.32 9.01 -9.79
N GLY A 59 11.83 9.70 -8.75
CA GLY A 59 12.48 10.86 -8.13
C GLY A 59 13.21 10.49 -6.83
N GLY A 60 13.53 11.51 -6.04
CA GLY A 60 14.24 11.37 -4.76
C GLY A 60 13.35 10.89 -3.61
N ALA A 61 13.64 11.39 -2.41
CA ALA A 61 12.88 11.08 -1.19
C ALA A 61 11.38 11.40 -1.35
N VAL A 62 10.55 10.67 -0.61
CA VAL A 62 9.09 10.82 -0.65
C VAL A 62 8.51 10.90 0.76
N SER A 63 7.31 11.48 0.85
CA SER A 63 6.49 11.43 2.05
C SER A 63 5.14 10.78 1.73
N ILE A 64 4.68 9.96 2.67
CA ILE A 64 3.41 9.23 2.59
C ILE A 64 2.56 9.70 3.75
N GLU A 65 1.37 10.22 3.44
CA GLU A 65 0.43 10.73 4.41
C GLU A 65 -0.84 9.89 4.39
N LEU A 66 -1.25 9.41 5.57
CA LEU A 66 -2.57 8.83 5.79
C LEU A 66 -3.51 9.96 6.22
N ILE A 67 -4.55 10.19 5.43
CA ILE A 67 -5.42 11.37 5.54
C ILE A 67 -6.84 10.90 5.80
N ALA A 68 -7.45 11.32 6.90
CA ALA A 68 -8.85 11.08 7.16
C ALA A 68 -9.73 11.83 6.14
N LYS A 69 -10.95 11.35 5.89
CA LYS A 69 -11.86 11.96 4.88
C LYS A 69 -12.17 13.44 5.13
N ASP A 70 -12.04 13.94 6.36
CA ASP A 70 -12.18 15.36 6.71
C ASP A 70 -10.94 16.21 6.34
N GLY A 71 -9.89 15.59 5.78
CA GLY A 71 -8.65 16.23 5.37
C GLY A 71 -7.55 16.21 6.44
N LYS A 72 -7.81 15.67 7.64
CA LYS A 72 -6.80 15.61 8.70
C LYS A 72 -5.72 14.56 8.40
N VAL A 73 -4.45 14.95 8.43
CA VAL A 73 -3.33 14.01 8.42
C VAL A 73 -3.29 13.29 9.77
N VAL A 74 -3.52 11.98 9.75
CA VAL A 74 -3.51 11.11 10.94
C VAL A 74 -2.25 10.27 11.06
N GLY A 75 -1.44 10.22 10.00
CA GLY A 75 -0.14 9.58 10.01
C GLY A 75 0.73 10.08 8.87
N ARG A 76 2.04 10.11 9.10
CA ARG A 76 3.05 10.43 8.08
C ARG A 76 4.24 9.48 8.20
N LYS A 77 4.80 9.11 7.06
CA LYS A 77 6.06 8.37 6.92
C LYS A 77 6.88 9.03 5.83
N ASP A 78 8.14 9.30 6.11
CA ASP A 78 9.10 9.79 5.13
C ASP A 78 10.05 8.64 4.78
N VAL A 79 10.39 8.52 3.50
CA VAL A 79 11.33 7.50 3.00
C VAL A 79 12.39 8.20 2.20
N ASP A 80 13.61 8.21 2.72
CA ASP A 80 14.77 8.71 2.01
C ASP A 80 15.13 7.78 0.85
N TYR A 81 15.67 8.36 -0.23
CA TYR A 81 16.00 7.62 -1.44
C TYR A 81 16.99 6.47 -1.19
N GLU A 82 17.92 6.64 -0.25
CA GLU A 82 18.89 5.61 0.16
C GLU A 82 18.24 4.37 0.81
N ASN A 83 17.03 4.52 1.37
CA ASN A 83 16.27 3.44 1.97
C ASN A 83 15.35 2.72 0.97
N MET A 84 15.43 3.07 -0.31
CA MET A 84 14.63 2.48 -1.38
C MET A 84 15.44 1.48 -2.20
N LYS A 85 14.78 0.42 -2.68
CA LYS A 85 15.37 -0.53 -3.63
C LYS A 85 14.90 -0.22 -5.04
N ASN A 86 15.76 0.40 -5.85
CA ASN A 86 15.43 0.86 -7.21
C ASN A 86 14.16 1.75 -7.23
N GLY A 87 14.05 2.68 -6.29
CA GLY A 87 12.90 3.56 -6.10
C GLY A 87 11.68 2.90 -5.45
N ASN A 88 11.68 1.58 -5.23
CA ASN A 88 10.59 0.89 -4.54
C ASN A 88 10.74 1.01 -3.02
N PHE A 89 9.61 1.16 -2.35
CA PHE A 89 9.51 1.20 -0.90
C PHE A 89 8.21 0.59 -0.40
N THR A 90 8.21 0.25 0.88
CA THR A 90 7.01 -0.21 1.59
C THR A 90 6.99 0.44 2.97
N VAL A 91 5.84 1.01 3.33
CA VAL A 91 5.59 1.55 4.66
C VAL A 91 4.31 0.98 5.23
N SER A 92 4.16 1.03 6.54
CA SER A 92 2.99 0.50 7.25
C SER A 92 2.42 1.54 8.21
N PHE A 93 1.11 1.69 8.19
CA PHE A 93 0.36 2.48 9.16
C PHE A 93 -0.47 1.55 10.06
N PRO A 94 -0.42 1.75 11.39
CA PRO A 94 -1.29 1.01 12.30
C PRO A 94 -2.75 1.45 12.10
N THR A 95 -3.68 0.51 12.18
CA THR A 95 -5.13 0.79 12.17
C THR A 95 -5.73 0.94 13.55
N LYS A 96 -4.97 0.63 14.60
CA LYS A 96 -5.43 0.73 15.99
C LYS A 96 -5.91 2.15 16.29
N GLY A 97 -7.20 2.27 16.61
CA GLY A 97 -7.84 3.55 16.96
C GLY A 97 -8.32 4.36 15.75
N LEU A 98 -8.16 3.84 14.53
CA LEU A 98 -8.75 4.41 13.32
C LEU A 98 -10.16 3.85 13.10
N LYS A 99 -11.05 4.72 12.61
CA LYS A 99 -12.40 4.36 12.17
C LYS A 99 -12.81 5.25 11.02
N GLY A 100 -13.47 4.70 10.00
CA GLY A 100 -14.07 5.48 8.92
C GLY A 100 -13.27 5.41 7.62
N LEU A 101 -13.24 6.51 6.88
CA LEU A 101 -12.70 6.57 5.52
C LEU A 101 -11.39 7.37 5.48
N TYR A 102 -10.41 6.84 4.74
CA TYR A 102 -9.06 7.39 4.67
C TYR A 102 -8.54 7.38 3.24
N ASP A 103 -7.74 8.38 2.88
CA ASP A 103 -6.95 8.40 1.66
C ASP A 103 -5.46 8.23 2.03
N VAL A 104 -4.67 7.78 1.07
CA VAL A 104 -3.21 7.76 1.17
C VAL A 104 -2.66 8.67 0.08
N ARG A 105 -1.94 9.70 0.49
CA ARG A 105 -1.25 10.60 -0.42
C ARG A 105 0.24 10.31 -0.40
N LEU A 106 0.79 10.02 -1.56
CA LEU A 106 2.23 9.97 -1.81
C LEU A 106 2.66 11.28 -2.44
N ASN A 107 3.58 11.98 -1.77
CA ASN A 107 4.19 13.21 -2.24
C ASN A 107 5.67 12.94 -2.53
N GLY A 108 6.16 13.43 -3.67
CA GLY A 108 7.58 13.44 -4.00
C GLY A 108 7.98 14.80 -4.56
N ALA A 109 9.25 15.10 -4.53
CA ALA A 109 9.79 16.31 -5.14
C ALA A 109 11.13 16.01 -5.82
N TRP A 110 11.41 16.69 -6.94
CA TRP A 110 12.72 16.64 -7.58
C TRP A 110 12.98 17.96 -8.31
N GLY A 111 14.06 18.64 -7.94
CA GLY A 111 14.37 19.96 -8.49
C GLY A 111 13.31 20.99 -8.08
N LYS A 112 12.61 21.56 -9.08
CA LYS A 112 11.54 22.54 -8.89
C LYS A 112 10.13 21.95 -9.05
N GLU A 113 10.03 20.63 -9.21
CA GLU A 113 8.78 19.96 -9.49
C GLU A 113 8.33 19.16 -8.26
N ASP A 114 7.05 19.34 -7.91
CA ASP A 114 6.35 18.58 -6.89
C ASP A 114 5.39 17.60 -7.55
N TYR A 115 5.39 16.35 -7.08
CA TYR A 115 4.58 15.26 -7.60
C TYR A 115 3.67 14.74 -6.50
N HIS A 116 2.44 14.42 -6.86
CA HIS A 116 1.50 13.81 -5.93
C HIS A 116 0.71 12.69 -6.59
N ARG A 117 0.38 11.69 -5.79
CA ARG A 117 -0.45 10.57 -6.18
C ARG A 117 -1.32 10.15 -5.00
N VAL A 118 -2.58 9.89 -5.28
CA VAL A 118 -3.62 9.56 -4.28
C VAL A 118 -4.34 8.30 -4.68
N LEU A 119 -5.04 7.66 -3.76
CA LEU A 119 -5.79 6.45 -4.09
C LEU A 119 -6.91 6.74 -5.10
N THR A 120 -7.32 5.71 -5.85
CA THR A 120 -8.49 5.84 -6.74
C THR A 120 -9.80 5.96 -5.98
N ASN A 121 -9.84 5.45 -4.74
CA ASN A 121 -10.98 5.55 -3.82
C ASN A 121 -10.47 5.55 -2.37
N TYR A 122 -11.34 5.90 -1.41
CA TYR A 122 -11.01 5.87 0.01
C TYR A 122 -10.90 4.43 0.53
N LEU A 123 -9.91 4.19 1.39
CA LEU A 123 -9.84 3.03 2.25
C LEU A 123 -10.93 3.11 3.32
N LYS A 124 -11.46 1.96 3.73
CA LYS A 124 -12.39 1.86 4.87
C LYS A 124 -11.75 1.11 6.03
N VAL A 125 -11.72 1.72 7.21
CA VAL A 125 -11.33 1.05 8.46
C VAL A 125 -12.58 0.79 9.30
N ASN A 126 -12.88 -0.50 9.50
CA ASN A 126 -13.97 -0.98 10.34
C ASN A 126 -13.52 -1.07 11.80
N GLN A 127 -14.46 -0.88 12.73
CA GLN A 127 -14.23 -1.14 14.16
C GLN A 127 -14.22 -2.63 14.45
#